data_AF-A0A645HTB0-F1
#
_entry.id   AF-A0A645HTB0-F1
#
_cell.length_a   1.000
_cell.length_b   1.000
_cell.length_c   1.000
_cell.angle_alpha   90.00
_cell.angle_beta   90.00
_cell.angle_gamma   90.00
#
_symmetry.space_group_name_H-M   'P 1'
#
loop_
_entity.id
_entity.type
_entity.pdbx_description
1 polymer ?
#
loop_
_entity_poly.entity_id
_entity_poly.type
_entity_poly.pdbx_seq_one_letter_code
_entity_poly.pdbx_strand_id
1 'polypeptide(L)'
;MLDAVSKSTLRLRTLEQIIDFKENSEFFLLIPEAKNAAELGHYYAYQSGMVDMPEKWKAAIDCEKLGMIAGELERGAFTAHGYVLPTGDEWTPHFEKSRSIPETYRITGVRPSVRERLKSEKPKTPKARKHDTPDQER
;
A
#
# COMPACT_ATOMS: atom_id res chain seq x y z
N MET A 1 -8.10 -1.48 0.18
CA MET A 1 -7.84 -0.50 1.25
C MET A 1 -6.34 -0.30 1.53
N LEU A 2 -5.60 -1.26 2.09
CA LEU A 2 -4.20 -1.06 2.52
C LEU A 2 -3.27 -0.48 1.42
N ASP A 3 -3.36 -0.96 0.17
CA ASP A 3 -2.56 -0.43 -0.94
C ASP A 3 -2.90 1.04 -1.26
N ALA A 4 -4.17 1.42 -1.16
CA ALA A 4 -4.61 2.82 -1.33
C ALA A 4 -4.02 3.71 -0.23
N VAL A 5 -4.15 3.30 1.04
CA VAL A 5 -3.56 4.01 2.19
C VAL A 5 -2.04 4.12 2.02
N SER A 6 -1.36 3.05 1.64
CA SER A 6 0.10 3.00 1.47
C SER A 6 0.62 3.97 0.41
N LYS A 7 -0.12 4.15 -0.69
CA LYS A 7 0.22 5.06 -1.79
C LYS A 7 -0.24 6.51 -1.56
N SER A 8 -0.86 6.79 -0.42
CA SER A 8 -1.39 8.11 -0.08
C SER A 8 -0.49 8.88 0.91
N THR A 9 -0.86 10.12 1.19
CA THR A 9 -0.27 10.91 2.29
C THR A 9 -0.62 10.32 3.67
N LEU A 10 -1.67 9.52 3.77
CA LEU A 10 -2.14 8.83 4.99
C LEU A 10 -1.39 7.52 5.29
N ARG A 11 -0.32 7.22 4.53
CA ARG A 11 0.43 5.97 4.67
C ARG A 11 0.86 5.68 6.11
N LEU A 12 0.70 4.43 6.50
CA LEU A 12 1.21 3.89 7.76
C LEU A 12 2.74 3.87 7.72
N ARG A 13 3.38 4.40 8.77
CA ARG A 13 4.82 4.64 8.79
C ARG A 13 5.60 3.59 9.57
N THR A 14 4.94 2.84 10.44
CA THR A 14 5.60 1.85 11.30
C THR A 14 5.04 0.45 11.05
N LEU A 15 5.86 -0.57 11.36
CA LEU A 15 5.44 -1.97 11.21
C LEU A 15 4.23 -2.28 12.11
N GLU A 16 4.21 -1.72 13.31
CA GLU A 16 3.12 -1.88 14.28
C GLU A 16 1.81 -1.37 13.68
N GLN A 17 1.81 -0.19 13.06
CA GLN A 17 0.62 0.34 12.39
C GLN A 17 0.16 -0.58 11.25
N ILE A 18 1.09 -1.13 10.46
CA ILE A 18 0.75 -2.05 9.36
C ILE A 18 0.15 -3.35 9.90
N ILE A 19 0.65 -3.86 11.03
CA ILE A 19 0.10 -5.04 11.70
C ILE A 19 -1.29 -4.74 12.25
N ASP A 20 -1.43 -3.64 12.97
CA ASP A 20 -2.67 -3.19 13.62
C ASP A 20 -3.77 -2.84 12.60
N PHE A 21 -3.39 -2.50 11.37
CA PHE A 21 -4.34 -2.18 10.30
C PHE A 21 -5.37 -3.29 10.04
N LYS A 22 -5.02 -4.55 10.27
CA LYS A 22 -5.96 -5.67 10.11
C LYS A 22 -7.21 -5.49 11.00
N GLU A 23 -7.01 -4.99 12.21
CA GLU A 23 -8.06 -4.80 13.20
C GLU A 23 -8.59 -3.36 13.23
N ASN A 24 -7.96 -2.44 12.48
CA ASN A 24 -8.33 -1.02 12.40
C ASN A 24 -8.71 -0.59 10.97
N SER A 25 -9.18 -1.53 10.15
CA SER A 25 -9.39 -1.27 8.72
C SER A 25 -10.49 -0.25 8.46
N GLU A 26 -11.46 -0.16 9.39
CA GLU A 26 -12.57 0.79 9.42
C GLU A 26 -12.15 2.24 9.71
N PHE A 27 -10.93 2.48 10.22
CA PHE A 27 -10.40 3.84 10.43
C PHE A 27 -10.33 4.64 9.12
N PHE A 28 -10.28 3.94 7.97
CA PHE A 28 -10.29 4.56 6.66
C PHE A 28 -11.57 4.21 5.91
N LEU A 29 -12.08 5.19 5.17
CA LEU A 29 -13.05 4.97 4.12
C LEU A 29 -12.35 5.09 2.76
N LEU A 30 -12.80 4.32 1.78
CA LEU A 30 -12.38 4.42 0.40
C LEU A 30 -13.62 4.69 -0.45
N ILE A 31 -13.56 5.73 -1.27
CA ILE A 31 -14.55 6.06 -2.30
C ILE A 31 -13.90 5.71 -3.66
N PRO A 32 -14.15 4.50 -4.21
CA PRO A 32 -13.45 4.02 -5.41
C PRO A 32 -13.70 4.86 -6.67
N GLU A 33 -14.87 5.48 -6.75
CA GLU A 33 -15.33 6.27 -7.90
C GLU A 33 -14.64 7.62 -7.99
N ALA A 34 -14.04 8.11 -6.90
CA ALA A 34 -13.47 9.44 -6.79
C ALA A 34 -11.94 9.43 -6.94
N LYS A 35 -11.41 9.52 -8.17
CA LYS A 35 -9.96 9.59 -8.43
C LYS A 35 -9.43 11.01 -8.57
N ASN A 36 -10.32 11.99 -8.69
CA ASN A 36 -10.00 13.42 -8.73
C ASN A 36 -11.10 14.25 -8.06
N ALA A 37 -10.87 15.56 -7.92
CA ALA A 37 -11.79 16.47 -7.23
C ALA A 37 -13.18 16.53 -7.88
N ALA A 38 -13.26 16.56 -9.22
CA ALA A 38 -14.55 16.57 -9.90
C ALA A 38 -15.38 15.32 -9.63
N GLU A 39 -14.74 14.14 -9.65
CA GLU A 39 -15.39 12.87 -9.32
C GLU A 39 -15.81 12.78 -7.85
N LEU A 40 -15.00 13.33 -6.92
CA LEU A 40 -15.36 13.40 -5.50
C LEU A 40 -16.57 14.30 -5.26
N GLY A 41 -16.61 15.48 -5.89
CA GLY A 41 -17.77 16.36 -5.78
C GLY A 41 -19.02 15.76 -6.42
N HIS A 42 -18.88 15.06 -7.54
CA HIS A 42 -19.97 14.32 -8.15
C HIS A 42 -20.50 13.22 -7.21
N TYR A 43 -19.60 12.45 -6.58
CA TYR A 43 -19.99 11.47 -5.57
C TYR A 43 -20.82 12.11 -4.46
N TYR A 44 -20.37 13.25 -3.90
CA TYR A 44 -21.12 13.91 -2.84
C TYR A 44 -22.48 14.45 -3.29
N ALA A 45 -22.57 15.06 -4.47
CA ALA A 45 -23.82 15.61 -4.97
C ALA A 45 -24.87 14.53 -5.31
N TYR A 46 -24.45 13.40 -5.90
CA TYR A 46 -25.37 12.44 -6.52
C TYR A 46 -25.43 11.07 -5.85
N GLN A 47 -24.35 10.61 -5.22
CA GLN A 47 -24.21 9.21 -4.78
C GLN A 47 -24.16 9.03 -3.27
N SER A 48 -23.59 10.01 -2.55
CA SER A 48 -23.36 9.91 -1.10
C SER A 48 -24.64 9.94 -0.25
N GLY A 49 -25.73 10.47 -0.80
CA GLY A 49 -26.96 10.74 -0.04
C GLY A 49 -26.89 11.95 0.90
N MET A 50 -25.76 12.66 0.98
CA MET A 50 -25.61 13.85 1.83
C MET A 50 -26.40 15.06 1.31
N VAL A 51 -26.67 15.10 0.00
CA VAL A 51 -27.32 16.23 -0.66
C VAL A 51 -28.67 15.78 -1.23
N ASP A 52 -29.75 16.19 -0.56
CA ASP A 52 -31.12 16.01 -1.03
C ASP A 52 -31.66 17.31 -1.64
N MET A 53 -31.68 17.37 -2.98
CA MET A 53 -32.23 18.47 -3.74
C MET A 53 -32.62 18.01 -5.16
N PRO A 54 -33.47 18.75 -5.89
CA PRO A 54 -33.83 18.40 -7.27
C PRO A 54 -32.62 18.26 -8.19
N GLU A 55 -32.64 17.27 -9.09
CA GLU A 55 -31.54 16.99 -10.04
C GLU A 55 -31.07 18.23 -10.82
N LYS A 56 -32.01 19.06 -11.27
CA LYS A 56 -31.72 20.33 -11.95
C LYS A 56 -30.92 21.33 -11.11
N TRP A 57 -31.00 21.25 -9.78
CA TRP A 57 -30.22 22.09 -8.86
C TRP A 57 -28.84 21.48 -8.64
N LYS A 58 -28.74 20.15 -8.48
CA LYS A 58 -27.46 19.44 -8.42
C LYS A 58 -26.61 19.72 -9.67
N ALA A 59 -27.23 19.80 -10.84
CA ALA A 59 -26.58 20.11 -12.10
C ALA A 59 -25.92 21.50 -12.15
N ALA A 60 -26.33 22.43 -11.27
CA ALA A 60 -25.72 23.76 -11.16
C ALA A 60 -24.50 23.78 -10.22
N ILE A 61 -24.20 22.68 -9.52
CA ILE A 61 -23.06 22.58 -8.61
C ILE A 61 -21.78 22.37 -9.42
N ASP A 62 -20.79 23.23 -9.16
CA ASP A 62 -19.42 23.03 -9.63
C ASP A 62 -18.79 21.87 -8.84
N CYS A 63 -18.84 20.67 -9.42
CA CYS A 63 -18.39 19.45 -8.77
C CYS A 63 -16.89 19.46 -8.47
N GLU A 64 -16.07 20.10 -9.30
CA GLU A 64 -14.63 20.19 -9.04
C GLU A 64 -14.35 21.02 -7.79
N LYS A 65 -14.98 22.19 -7.67
CA LYS A 65 -14.87 23.02 -6.45
C LYS A 65 -15.44 22.33 -5.23
N LEU A 66 -16.59 21.66 -5.34
CA LEU A 66 -17.17 20.91 -4.24
C LEU A 66 -16.20 19.84 -3.74
N GLY A 67 -15.60 19.06 -4.64
CA GLY A 67 -14.64 18.02 -4.26
C GLY A 67 -13.34 18.57 -3.70
N MET A 68 -12.86 19.73 -4.15
CA MET A 68 -11.71 20.41 -3.52
C MET A 68 -12.03 20.79 -2.07
N ILE A 69 -13.19 21.39 -1.81
CA ILE A 69 -13.64 21.78 -0.46
C ILE A 69 -13.79 20.54 0.43
N ALA A 70 -14.43 19.48 -0.06
CA ALA A 70 -14.59 18.22 0.67
C ALA A 70 -13.20 17.62 1.01
N GLY A 71 -12.31 17.60 0.01
CA GLY A 71 -10.92 17.15 0.15
C GLY A 71 -10.16 17.82 1.28
N GLU A 72 -10.27 19.14 1.36
CA GLU A 72 -9.61 19.94 2.40
C GLU A 72 -10.18 19.69 3.81
N LEU A 73 -11.50 19.54 3.92
CA LEU A 73 -12.19 19.31 5.19
C LEU A 73 -11.88 17.93 5.77
N GLU A 74 -11.96 16.90 4.93
CA GLU A 74 -11.80 15.50 5.33
C GLU A 74 -10.34 15.08 5.46
N ARG A 75 -9.42 15.89 4.90
CA ARG A 75 -7.98 15.61 4.87
C ARG A 75 -7.66 14.26 4.23
N GLY A 76 -8.46 13.88 3.23
CA GLY A 76 -8.24 12.66 2.46
C GLY A 76 -7.17 12.82 1.38
N ALA A 77 -7.04 11.80 0.56
CA ALA A 77 -6.04 11.74 -0.50
C ALA A 77 -6.55 10.97 -1.71
N PHE A 78 -6.31 11.52 -2.90
CA PHE A 78 -6.54 10.82 -4.16
C PHE A 78 -5.47 9.77 -4.42
N THR A 79 -5.90 8.59 -4.86
CA THR A 79 -5.03 7.47 -5.21
C THR A 79 -5.53 6.82 -6.50
N ALA A 80 -4.73 5.92 -7.08
CA ALA A 80 -5.17 5.13 -8.24
C ALA A 80 -6.42 4.27 -7.96
N HIS A 81 -6.70 3.99 -6.69
CA HIS A 81 -7.85 3.19 -6.23
C HIS A 81 -9.08 4.03 -5.86
N GLY A 82 -9.01 5.35 -6.01
CA GLY A 82 -10.04 6.29 -5.54
C GLY A 82 -9.55 7.18 -4.41
N TYR A 83 -10.48 7.80 -3.71
CA TYR A 83 -10.22 8.77 -2.66
C TYR A 83 -10.31 8.09 -1.29
N VAL A 84 -9.23 8.18 -0.51
CA VAL A 84 -9.15 7.59 0.84
C VAL A 84 -9.15 8.69 1.88
N LEU A 85 -9.91 8.53 2.95
CA LEU A 85 -10.04 9.50 4.04
C LEU A 85 -10.13 8.80 5.40
N PRO A 86 -9.67 9.46 6.48
CA PRO A 86 -9.94 8.98 7.83
C PRO A 86 -11.43 9.16 8.18
N THR A 87 -12.05 8.18 8.81
CA THR A 87 -13.46 8.25 9.26
C THR A 87 -13.66 9.09 10.53
N GLY A 88 -12.57 9.30 11.29
CA GLY A 88 -12.63 9.95 12.60
C GLY A 88 -12.79 8.98 13.77
N ASP A 89 -12.88 7.68 13.49
CA ASP A 89 -12.84 6.63 14.52
C ASP A 89 -11.49 6.60 15.24
N GLU A 90 -11.45 6.03 16.44
CA GLU A 90 -10.20 5.91 17.19
C GLU A 90 -9.35 4.73 16.70
N TRP A 91 -8.04 4.95 16.56
CA TRP A 91 -7.09 3.88 16.27
C TRP A 91 -6.75 3.12 17.55
N THR A 92 -7.01 1.81 17.59
CA THR A 92 -6.68 0.94 18.71
C THR A 92 -5.37 0.19 18.45
N PRO A 93 -4.31 0.45 19.25
CA PRO A 93 -3.06 -0.32 19.14
C PRO A 93 -3.26 -1.74 19.64
N HIS A 94 -3.04 -2.76 18.79
CA HIS A 94 -3.13 -4.17 19.18
C HIS A 94 -1.75 -4.81 19.31
N PHE A 95 -0.75 -4.25 18.64
CA PHE A 95 0.63 -4.70 18.70
C PHE A 95 1.38 -3.99 19.83
N GLU A 96 1.66 -4.74 20.89
CA GLU A 96 2.62 -4.32 21.91
C GLU A 96 4.04 -4.70 21.51
N LYS A 97 4.93 -3.71 21.40
CA LYS A 97 6.39 -3.94 21.20
C LYS A 97 7.01 -4.89 22.23
N SER A 98 6.41 -4.99 23.41
CA SER A 98 6.84 -5.82 24.54
C SER A 98 6.40 -7.28 24.46
N ARG A 99 5.63 -7.70 23.44
CA ARG A 99 5.31 -9.12 23.27
C ARG A 99 6.60 -9.90 22.99
N SER A 100 7.02 -10.73 23.95
CA SER A 100 8.06 -11.72 23.70
C SER A 100 7.53 -12.70 22.66
N ILE A 101 8.24 -12.83 21.55
CA ILE A 101 7.98 -13.91 20.60
C ILE A 101 8.20 -15.21 21.37
N PRO A 102 7.19 -16.11 21.47
CA PRO A 102 7.39 -17.38 22.16
C PRO A 102 8.59 -18.11 21.54
N GLU A 103 9.38 -18.79 22.37
CA GLU A 103 10.63 -19.41 21.92
C GLU A 103 10.41 -20.37 20.74
N THR A 104 9.24 -21.02 20.66
CA THR A 104 8.83 -21.90 19.57
C THR A 104 8.74 -21.22 18.20
N TYR A 105 8.56 -19.91 18.15
CA TYR A 105 8.50 -19.11 16.92
C TYR A 105 9.75 -18.23 16.73
N ARG A 106 10.67 -18.22 17.70
CA ARG A 106 11.92 -17.46 17.60
C ARG A 106 12.84 -18.19 16.61
N ILE A 107 13.12 -17.54 15.48
CA ILE A 107 14.08 -18.04 14.50
C ILE A 107 15.49 -17.88 15.11
N THR A 108 15.99 -18.92 15.76
CA THR A 108 17.31 -18.96 16.41
C THR A 108 18.46 -19.31 15.44
N GLY A 109 18.17 -19.51 14.16
CA GLY A 109 19.18 -19.76 13.14
C GLY A 109 19.70 -18.47 12.51
N VAL A 110 21.03 -18.27 12.50
CA VAL A 110 21.68 -17.26 11.66
C VAL A 110 21.43 -17.64 10.20
N ARG A 111 20.36 -17.13 9.61
CA ARG A 111 20.22 -17.18 8.14
C ARG A 111 21.29 -16.25 7.58
N PRO A 112 22.19 -16.75 6.70
CA PRO A 112 23.19 -15.89 6.09
C PRO A 112 22.50 -14.70 5.46
N SER A 113 23.02 -13.51 5.75
CA SER A 113 22.49 -12.26 5.25
C SER A 113 22.38 -12.30 3.73
N VAL A 114 21.45 -11.55 3.14
CA VAL A 114 21.32 -11.44 1.68
C VAL A 114 22.68 -11.18 1.03
N ARG A 115 23.50 -10.33 1.66
CA ARG A 115 24.87 -10.01 1.26
C ARG A 115 25.83 -11.19 1.29
N GLU A 116 25.74 -12.07 2.28
CA GLU A 116 26.58 -13.29 2.35
C GLU A 116 26.19 -14.31 1.30
N ARG A 117 24.89 -14.49 1.04
CA ARG A 117 24.42 -15.40 -0.01
C ARG A 117 24.90 -14.98 -1.41
N LEU A 118 24.84 -13.68 -1.68
CA LEU A 118 25.36 -13.08 -2.93
C LEU A 118 26.88 -13.26 -3.10
N LYS A 119 27.65 -13.34 -2.00
CA LYS A 119 29.10 -13.61 -2.07
C LYS A 119 29.42 -15.08 -2.33
N SER A 120 28.59 -16.00 -1.84
CA SER A 120 28.76 -17.45 -2.07
C SER A 120 28.39 -17.91 -3.47
N GLU A 121 27.66 -17.11 -4.25
CA GLU A 121 27.21 -17.44 -5.60
C GLU A 121 28.18 -17.02 -6.73
N LYS A 122 29.47 -16.77 -6.44
CA LYS A 122 30.44 -16.53 -7.53
C LYS A 122 30.57 -17.78 -8.43
N PRO A 123 30.41 -17.66 -9.76
CA PRO A 123 30.41 -18.81 -10.66
C PRO A 123 31.79 -19.45 -10.74
N LYS A 124 31.84 -20.78 -10.64
CA LYS A 124 33.05 -21.57 -10.94
C LYS A 124 33.35 -21.41 -12.43
N THR A 125 34.49 -20.83 -12.76
CA THR A 125 35.02 -20.77 -14.13
C THR A 125 35.16 -22.20 -14.70
N PRO A 126 34.71 -22.48 -15.93
CA PRO A 126 34.92 -23.78 -16.53
C PRO A 126 36.41 -23.96 -16.82
N LYS A 127 37.01 -25.05 -16.31
CA LYS A 127 38.38 -25.44 -16.67
C LYS A 127 38.45 -25.69 -18.18
N ALA A 128 39.35 -24.99 -18.86
CA ALA A 128 39.67 -25.19 -20.26
C ALA A 128 40.05 -26.66 -20.51
N ARG A 129 39.31 -27.34 -21.39
CA ARG A 129 39.71 -28.65 -21.93
C ARG A 129 40.90 -28.42 -22.86
N LYS A 130 42.04 -29.03 -22.56
CA LYS A 130 43.16 -29.14 -23.50
C LYS A 130 42.73 -30.06 -24.63
N HIS A 131 42.82 -29.59 -25.86
CA HIS A 131 42.68 -30.38 -27.06
C HIS A 131 43.99 -31.18 -27.23
N ASP A 132 43.92 -32.51 -27.07
CA ASP A 132 44.98 -33.39 -27.54
C ASP A 132 44.77 -33.64 -29.05
N THR A 133 45.83 -33.40 -29.81
CA THR A 133 45.96 -33.67 -31.25
C THR A 133 46.04 -35.19 -31.47
N PRO A 134 45.35 -35.78 -32.45
CA PRO A 134 45.56 -37.20 -32.75
C PRO A 134 46.83 -37.38 -33.57
N ASP A 135 47.75 -38.19 -33.03
CA ASP A 135 48.85 -38.83 -33.77
C ASP A 135 48.28 -39.64 -34.94
N GLN A 136 48.74 -39.35 -36.15
CA GLN A 136 48.63 -40.25 -37.29
C GLN A 136 49.91 -41.11 -37.35
N GLU A 137 49.81 -42.41 -37.09
CA GLU A 137 50.75 -43.38 -37.64
C GLU A 137 50.03 -44.64 -38.16
N ARG A 138 50.30 -44.88 -39.45
CA ARG A 138 50.29 -46.14 -40.24
C ARG A 138 48.97 -46.77 -40.67
#